data_AF-A0A0F9WFY6-F1
#
_entry.id   AF-A0A0F9WFY6-F1
#
_cell.length_a   1.000
_cell.length_b   1.000
_cell.length_c   1.000
_cell.angle_alpha   90.00
_cell.angle_beta   90.00
_cell.angle_gamma   90.00
#
_symmetry.space_group_name_H-M   'P 1'
#
loop_
_entity.id
_entity.type
_entity.pdbx_description
1 polymer ?
#
loop_
_entity_poly.entity_id
_entity_poly.type
_entity_poly.pdbx_seq_one_letter_code
_entity_poly.pdbx_strand_id
1 'polypeptide(L)'
;MARIKQSARKTVGGKAPRKQLAAKSTSNKGVSSGSSKTTTSHTRRFKPGTVALKEIRKYQKSTDLLIRKRPFQRLVRSIMKTKSDMRFQASAILALQESVESFLTILMEDAYRCVLHAKRVTLQPKDICLVYKLKYAHMLYSEI
;
A
#
# COMPACT_ATOMS: atom_id res chain seq x y z
N MET A 1 51.63 34.93 22.82
CA MET A 1 50.69 34.02 23.51
C MET A 1 49.28 34.29 23.01
N ALA A 2 48.68 33.37 22.26
CA ALA A 2 47.37 33.56 21.62
C ALA A 2 46.23 33.15 22.57
N ARG A 3 45.30 34.06 22.84
CA ARG A 3 44.16 33.85 23.74
C ARG A 3 43.08 33.01 23.05
N ILE A 4 43.00 31.72 23.38
CA ILE A 4 41.94 30.82 22.92
C ILE A 4 40.64 31.19 23.63
N LYS A 5 39.68 31.77 22.90
CA LYS A 5 38.34 32.08 23.40
C LYS A 5 37.48 30.82 23.34
N GLN A 6 37.53 30.00 24.40
CA GLN A 6 36.60 28.88 24.56
C GLN A 6 35.19 29.44 24.84
N SER A 7 34.27 29.26 23.89
CA SER A 7 32.84 29.45 24.13
C SER A 7 32.27 28.16 24.72
N ALA A 8 31.82 28.20 25.97
CA ALA A 8 31.15 27.08 26.61
C ALA A 8 29.84 26.75 25.88
N ARG A 9 29.81 25.64 25.15
CA ARG A 9 28.56 25.07 24.61
C ARG A 9 27.81 24.40 25.76
N LYS A 10 26.80 25.06 26.31
CA LYS A 10 25.89 24.44 27.28
C LYS A 10 25.09 23.33 26.60
N THR A 11 25.42 22.10 26.95
CA THR A 11 24.59 20.91 26.78
C THR A 11 23.65 20.81 27.97
N VAL A 12 22.35 21.07 27.79
CA VAL A 12 21.21 20.45 28.49
C VAL A 12 19.94 21.05 27.88
N GLY A 13 19.06 20.18 27.37
CA GLY A 13 17.75 20.56 26.85
C GLY A 13 16.73 20.84 27.95
N GLY A 14 15.60 21.42 27.56
CA GLY A 14 14.36 21.37 28.34
C GLY A 14 13.98 22.67 29.06
N LYS A 15 13.18 23.49 28.38
CA LYS A 15 12.21 24.51 28.85
C LYS A 15 12.34 25.06 30.29
N ALA A 16 12.52 26.38 30.39
CA ALA A 16 12.33 27.16 31.63
C ALA A 16 10.86 27.17 32.11
N PRO A 17 10.58 27.28 33.43
CA PRO A 17 9.22 27.23 33.97
C PRO A 17 8.49 28.54 33.64
N ARG A 18 7.41 28.45 32.85
CA ARG A 18 6.64 29.61 32.42
C ARG A 18 5.40 29.77 33.31
N LYS A 19 5.29 30.92 33.96
CA LYS A 19 4.10 31.39 34.70
C LYS A 19 2.87 31.30 33.78
N GLN A 20 1.75 30.79 34.30
CA GLN A 20 0.50 30.49 33.60
C GLN A 20 0.03 31.62 32.67
N LEU A 21 -0.03 31.33 31.36
CA LEU A 21 -1.03 31.85 30.42
C LEU A 21 -1.15 30.83 29.27
N ALA A 22 -2.38 30.52 28.87
CA ALA A 22 -2.77 29.41 28.00
C ALA A 22 -1.87 29.24 26.76
N ALA A 23 -1.16 28.10 26.69
CA ALA A 23 -0.28 27.77 25.57
C ALA A 23 -1.04 27.01 24.48
N LYS A 24 -1.49 27.73 23.45
CA LYS A 24 -1.84 27.15 22.14
C LYS A 24 -0.59 26.47 21.58
N SER A 25 -0.66 25.18 21.26
CA SER A 25 0.47 24.39 20.78
C SER A 25 0.92 24.85 19.39
N THR A 26 1.84 25.81 19.35
CA THR A 26 2.59 26.13 18.13
C THR A 26 3.64 25.06 17.92
N SER A 27 3.31 24.05 17.10
CA SER A 27 4.30 23.13 16.56
C SER A 27 5.42 23.92 15.88
N ASN A 28 6.67 23.65 16.28
CA ASN A 28 7.87 24.30 15.77
C ASN A 28 8.02 24.08 14.26
N LYS A 29 7.45 24.98 13.45
CA LYS A 29 7.93 25.31 12.11
C LYS A 29 8.67 26.63 12.24
N GLY A 30 10.00 26.56 12.33
CA GLY A 30 10.85 27.73 12.37
C GLY A 30 10.64 28.57 11.11
N VAL A 31 10.18 29.81 11.30
CA VAL A 31 10.02 30.82 10.25
C VAL A 31 11.37 31.50 10.09
N SER A 32 12.08 31.22 9.00
CA SER A 32 13.19 32.05 8.55
C SER A 32 12.61 33.30 7.89
N SER A 33 12.79 34.44 8.55
CA SER A 33 12.42 35.77 8.05
C SER A 33 13.24 36.13 6.80
N GLY A 34 12.58 36.29 5.66
CA GLY A 34 13.20 36.85 4.46
C GLY A 34 12.44 36.54 3.16
N SER A 35 11.68 37.53 2.69
CA SER A 35 11.04 37.63 1.37
C SER A 35 9.84 36.72 1.08
N SER A 36 8.82 37.34 0.51
CA SER A 36 7.62 36.73 -0.04
C SER A 36 7.96 35.60 -1.02
N LYS A 37 7.85 34.35 -0.55
CA LYS A 37 7.57 33.19 -1.39
C LYS A 37 6.45 32.43 -0.72
N THR A 38 5.40 32.14 -1.46
CA THR A 38 4.39 31.13 -1.16
C THR A 38 5.09 29.80 -0.90
N THR A 39 5.58 29.61 0.32
CA THR A 39 6.22 28.38 0.76
C THR A 39 5.11 27.49 1.29
N THR A 40 4.36 26.90 0.36
CA THR A 40 3.81 25.57 0.62
C THR A 40 5.00 24.72 1.04
N SER A 41 5.18 24.57 2.35
CA SER A 41 6.14 23.67 3.00
C SER A 41 6.13 22.39 2.18
N HIS A 42 7.14 22.19 1.31
CA HIS A 42 7.12 21.11 0.34
C HIS A 42 6.84 19.82 1.10
N THR A 43 5.62 19.30 0.95
CA THR A 43 5.24 18.08 1.63
C THR A 43 6.19 17.02 1.09
N ARG A 44 6.99 16.44 1.99
CA ARG A 44 8.06 15.53 1.59
C ARG A 44 7.44 14.37 0.81
N ARG A 45 7.70 14.31 -0.50
CA ARG A 45 7.21 13.25 -1.38
C ARG A 45 8.17 12.07 -1.32
N PHE A 46 7.62 10.87 -1.20
CA PHE A 46 8.41 9.65 -1.33
C PHE A 46 8.90 9.47 -2.77
N LYS A 47 10.08 8.88 -2.95
CA LYS A 47 10.56 8.48 -4.27
C LYS A 47 9.60 7.44 -4.89
N PRO A 48 9.43 7.43 -6.22
CA PRO A 48 8.65 6.39 -6.88
C PRO A 48 9.18 5.00 -6.48
N GLY A 49 8.28 4.06 -6.23
CA GLY A 49 8.63 2.72 -5.74
C GLY A 49 8.78 2.59 -4.21
N THR A 50 9.11 3.66 -3.47
CA THR A 50 9.27 3.56 -2.00
C THR A 50 7.97 3.17 -1.29
N VAL A 51 6.84 3.76 -1.72
CA VAL A 51 5.52 3.44 -1.16
C VAL A 51 5.08 2.03 -1.57
N ALA A 52 5.29 1.65 -2.84
CA ALA A 52 4.96 0.32 -3.33
C ALA A 52 5.71 -0.78 -2.55
N LEU A 53 7.01 -0.62 -2.30
CA LEU A 53 7.78 -1.58 -1.49
C LEU A 53 7.29 -1.65 -0.04
N LYS A 54 6.83 -0.54 0.52
CA LYS A 54 6.23 -0.51 1.86
C LYS A 54 4.90 -1.25 1.89
N GLU A 55 4.07 -1.08 0.88
CA GLU A 55 2.78 -1.76 0.73
C GLU A 55 2.97 -3.27 0.53
N ILE A 56 3.90 -3.69 -0.33
CA ILE A 56 4.23 -5.11 -0.53
C ILE A 56 4.60 -5.78 0.81
N ARG A 57 5.52 -5.17 1.57
CA ARG A 57 5.92 -5.70 2.89
C ARG A 57 4.77 -5.72 3.90
N LYS A 58 3.89 -4.72 3.85
CA LYS A 58 2.71 -4.66 4.72
C LYS A 58 1.78 -5.83 4.41
N TYR A 59 1.39 -5.99 3.14
CA TYR A 59 0.43 -7.01 2.73
C TYR A 59 0.97 -8.43 2.78
N GLN A 60 2.28 -8.63 2.62
CA GLN A 60 2.90 -9.95 2.83
C GLN A 60 2.98 -10.35 4.31
N LYS A 61 2.95 -9.39 5.23
CA LYS A 61 2.98 -9.66 6.68
C LYS A 61 1.58 -9.95 7.25
N SER A 62 0.54 -9.35 6.67
CA SER A 62 -0.85 -9.53 7.07
C SER A 62 -1.53 -10.63 6.25
N THR A 63 -2.56 -11.24 6.81
CA THR A 63 -3.44 -12.19 6.10
C THR A 63 -4.87 -11.64 5.97
N ASP A 64 -5.02 -10.32 5.96
CA ASP A 64 -6.32 -9.66 5.86
C ASP A 64 -6.85 -9.73 4.43
N LEU A 65 -8.16 -9.94 4.29
CA LEU A 65 -8.83 -9.87 2.99
C LEU A 65 -8.76 -8.45 2.43
N LEU A 66 -8.28 -8.31 1.20
CA LEU A 66 -8.04 -7.03 0.54
C LEU A 66 -9.26 -6.53 -0.23
N ILE A 67 -10.14 -7.44 -0.68
CA ILE A 67 -11.38 -7.08 -1.36
C ILE A 67 -12.43 -6.72 -0.32
N ARG A 68 -13.13 -5.60 -0.53
CA ARG A 68 -14.25 -5.23 0.34
C ARG A 68 -15.36 -6.29 0.25
N LYS A 69 -15.79 -6.81 1.41
CA LYS A 69 -16.79 -7.88 1.52
C LYS A 69 -18.12 -7.59 0.82
N ARG A 70 -18.66 -6.36 0.97
CA ARG A 70 -19.97 -5.99 0.40
C ARG A 70 -20.00 -5.97 -1.14
N PRO A 71 -19.02 -5.36 -1.84
CA PRO A 71 -18.88 -5.51 -3.29
C PRO A 71 -18.72 -6.96 -3.74
N PHE A 72 -17.87 -7.75 -3.08
CA PHE A 72 -17.65 -9.15 -3.43
C PHE A 72 -18.94 -9.98 -3.32
N GLN A 73 -19.68 -9.81 -2.23
CA GLN A 73 -21.00 -10.44 -2.06
C GLN A 73 -21.99 -10.08 -3.18
N ARG A 74 -22.02 -8.82 -3.63
CA ARG A 74 -22.88 -8.41 -4.76
C ARG A 74 -22.46 -9.09 -6.06
N LEU A 75 -21.16 -9.23 -6.30
CA LEU A 75 -20.61 -9.92 -7.47
C LEU A 75 -21.02 -11.39 -7.47
N VAL A 76 -20.79 -12.11 -6.37
CA VAL A 76 -21.17 -13.53 -6.24
C VAL A 76 -22.66 -13.74 -6.53
N ARG A 77 -23.53 -12.90 -5.96
CA ARG A 77 -24.98 -12.97 -6.20
C ARG A 77 -25.34 -12.61 -7.64
N SER A 78 -24.64 -11.68 -8.27
CA SER A 78 -24.89 -11.31 -9.67
C SER A 78 -24.58 -12.45 -10.64
N ILE A 79 -23.50 -13.21 -10.39
CA ILE A 79 -23.10 -14.36 -11.23
C ILE A 79 -24.09 -15.52 -11.04
N MET A 80 -24.52 -15.75 -9.79
CA MET A 80 -25.39 -16.88 -9.46
C MET A 80 -26.85 -16.67 -9.83
N LYS A 81 -27.32 -15.42 -9.88
CA LYS A 81 -28.67 -15.07 -10.35
C LYS A 81 -28.95 -15.60 -11.76
N THR A 82 -27.93 -15.75 -12.60
CA THR A 82 -28.05 -16.31 -13.96
C THR A 82 -28.42 -17.79 -13.97
N LYS A 83 -28.11 -18.54 -12.90
CA LYS A 83 -28.29 -20.01 -12.85
C LYS A 83 -29.46 -20.45 -11.97
N SER A 84 -29.72 -19.80 -10.84
CA SER A 84 -30.83 -20.18 -9.92
C SER A 84 -31.00 -19.18 -8.75
N ASP A 85 -32.18 -19.15 -8.12
CA ASP A 85 -32.45 -18.34 -6.93
C ASP A 85 -31.97 -19.05 -5.64
N MET A 86 -30.65 -19.17 -5.49
CA MET A 86 -30.03 -19.84 -4.33
C MET A 86 -29.71 -18.85 -3.19
N ARG A 87 -29.93 -19.30 -1.96
CA ARG A 87 -29.53 -18.58 -0.74
C ARG A 87 -28.10 -18.98 -0.35
N PHE A 88 -27.27 -17.98 -0.05
CA PHE A 88 -25.89 -18.20 0.38
C PHE A 88 -25.76 -18.05 1.90
N GLN A 89 -25.08 -19.01 2.52
CA GLN A 89 -24.59 -18.87 3.89
C GLN A 89 -23.49 -17.80 3.95
N ALA A 90 -23.39 -17.09 5.08
CA ALA A 90 -22.36 -16.07 5.25
C ALA A 90 -20.93 -16.65 5.17
N SER A 91 -20.70 -17.83 5.76
CA SER A 91 -19.42 -18.55 5.70
C SER A 91 -19.06 -18.98 4.27
N ALA A 92 -20.03 -19.38 3.46
CA ALA A 92 -19.80 -19.76 2.06
C ALA A 92 -19.26 -18.58 1.24
N ILE A 93 -19.81 -17.38 1.44
CA ILE A 93 -19.32 -16.18 0.76
C ILE A 93 -17.89 -15.84 1.20
N LEU A 94 -17.57 -16.01 2.48
CA LEU A 94 -16.20 -15.80 2.98
C LEU A 94 -15.22 -16.81 2.40
N ALA A 95 -15.58 -18.10 2.36
CA ALA A 95 -14.74 -19.15 1.76
C ALA A 95 -14.49 -18.90 0.27
N LEU A 96 -15.52 -18.45 -0.46
CA LEU A 96 -15.36 -18.01 -1.86
C LEU A 96 -14.40 -16.82 -1.98
N GLN A 97 -14.47 -15.87 -1.05
CA GLN A 97 -13.58 -14.72 -1.06
C GLN A 97 -12.13 -15.12 -0.79
N GLU A 98 -11.90 -15.94 0.23
CA GLU A 98 -10.56 -16.44 0.60
C GLU A 98 -9.92 -17.22 -0.55
N SER A 99 -10.68 -18.12 -1.18
CA SER A 99 -10.18 -18.91 -2.31
C SER A 99 -9.85 -18.05 -3.53
N VAL A 100 -10.69 -17.07 -3.87
CA VAL A 100 -10.45 -16.16 -5.00
C VAL A 100 -9.25 -15.25 -4.74
N GLU A 101 -9.11 -14.67 -3.54
CA GLU A 101 -7.96 -13.82 -3.22
C GLU A 101 -6.66 -14.62 -3.21
N SER A 102 -6.67 -15.84 -2.68
CA SER A 102 -5.52 -16.76 -2.73
C SER A 102 -5.14 -17.16 -4.17
N PHE A 103 -6.14 -17.43 -5.01
CA PHE A 103 -5.90 -17.71 -6.43
C PHE A 103 -5.27 -16.51 -7.14
N LEU A 104 -5.78 -15.29 -6.89
CA LEU A 104 -5.26 -14.07 -7.49
C LEU A 104 -3.82 -13.77 -7.04
N THR A 105 -3.46 -13.98 -5.77
CA THR A 105 -2.07 -13.76 -5.32
C THR A 105 -1.10 -14.71 -6.01
N ILE A 106 -1.43 -16.01 -6.09
CA ILE A 106 -0.61 -17.01 -6.81
C ILE A 106 -0.45 -16.63 -8.27
N LEU A 107 -1.55 -16.28 -8.95
CA LEU A 107 -1.53 -15.86 -10.35
C LEU A 107 -0.66 -14.60 -10.56
N MET A 108 -0.74 -13.62 -9.65
CA MET A 108 0.07 -12.40 -9.73
C MET A 108 1.55 -12.68 -9.48
N GLU A 109 1.90 -13.61 -8.59
CA GLU A 109 3.27 -14.04 -8.36
C GLU A 109 3.88 -14.69 -9.61
N ASP A 110 3.14 -15.61 -10.24
CA ASP A 110 3.57 -16.25 -11.48
C ASP A 110 3.72 -15.23 -12.61
N ALA A 111 2.74 -14.34 -12.77
CA ALA A 111 2.78 -13.33 -13.82
C ALA A 111 3.93 -12.33 -13.60
N TYR A 112 4.27 -12.02 -12.34
CA TYR A 112 5.42 -11.19 -12.01
C TYR A 112 6.75 -11.90 -12.31
N ARG A 113 6.84 -13.24 -12.19
CA ARG A 113 8.02 -13.99 -12.66
C ARG A 113 8.21 -13.84 -14.17
N CYS A 114 7.13 -13.84 -14.96
CA CYS A 114 7.18 -13.56 -16.40
C CYS A 114 7.65 -12.14 -16.71
N VAL A 115 7.24 -11.15 -15.91
CA VAL A 115 7.70 -9.75 -16.03
C VAL A 115 9.21 -9.65 -15.83
N LEU A 116 9.73 -10.29 -14.78
CA LEU A 116 11.17 -10.33 -14.47
C LEU A 116 11.95 -11.05 -15.57
N HIS A 117 11.41 -12.15 -16.10
CA HIS A 117 11.99 -12.87 -17.24
C HIS A 117 12.12 -11.95 -18.48
N ALA A 118 11.12 -11.09 -18.71
CA ALA A 118 11.14 -10.09 -19.79
C ALA A 118 11.92 -8.80 -19.43
N LYS A 119 12.73 -8.80 -18.36
CA LYS A 119 13.54 -7.65 -17.89
C LYS A 119 12.74 -6.36 -17.62
N ARG A 120 11.46 -6.51 -17.26
CA ARG A 120 10.58 -5.41 -16.86
C ARG A 120 10.32 -5.46 -15.35
N VAL A 121 9.70 -4.39 -14.83
CA VAL A 121 9.22 -4.30 -13.44
C VAL A 121 7.70 -4.08 -13.39
N THR A 122 7.11 -3.59 -14.49
CA THR A 122 5.68 -3.32 -14.58
C THR A 122 4.95 -4.53 -15.19
N LEU A 123 3.97 -5.05 -14.45
CA LEU A 123 3.05 -6.10 -14.90
C LEU A 123 2.16 -5.59 -16.04
N GLN A 124 2.02 -6.39 -17.10
CA GLN A 124 1.17 -6.11 -18.25
C GLN A 124 0.17 -7.26 -18.48
N PRO A 125 -0.96 -7.02 -19.17
CA PRO A 125 -1.96 -8.07 -19.46
C PRO A 125 -1.39 -9.28 -20.20
N LYS A 126 -0.38 -9.08 -21.05
CA LYS A 126 0.32 -10.16 -21.77
C LYS A 126 1.03 -11.14 -20.84
N ASP A 127 1.51 -10.67 -19.68
CA ASP A 127 2.21 -11.50 -18.70
C ASP A 127 1.22 -12.45 -18.01
N ILE A 128 0.03 -11.95 -17.67
CA ILE A 128 -1.06 -12.74 -17.12
C ILE A 128 -1.56 -13.75 -18.17
N CYS A 129 -1.79 -13.29 -19.41
CA CYS A 129 -2.23 -14.15 -20.50
C CYS A 129 -1.24 -15.30 -20.76
N LEU A 130 0.07 -15.03 -20.68
CA LEU A 130 1.09 -16.05 -20.80
C LEU A 130 0.97 -17.11 -19.69
N VAL A 131 0.76 -16.70 -18.43
CA VAL A 131 0.55 -17.66 -17.32
C VAL A 131 -0.69 -18.52 -17.57
N TYR A 132 -1.79 -17.93 -18.04
CA TYR A 132 -2.99 -18.69 -18.40
C TYR A 132 -2.74 -19.72 -19.49
N LYS A 133 -1.99 -19.36 -20.53
CA LYS A 133 -1.61 -20.27 -21.61
C LYS A 133 -0.69 -21.40 -21.14
N LEU A 134 0.16 -21.17 -20.14
CA LEU A 134 1.11 -22.17 -19.65
C LEU A 134 0.50 -23.10 -18.61
N LYS A 135 -0.20 -22.56 -17.61
CA LYS A 135 -0.70 -23.34 -16.46
C LYS A 135 -2.14 -23.82 -16.63
N TYR A 136 -2.98 -23.01 -17.28
CA TYR A 136 -4.42 -23.24 -17.36
C TYR A 136 -4.87 -23.57 -18.79
N ALA A 137 -3.96 -24.01 -19.66
CA ALA A 137 -4.27 -24.44 -21.02
C ALA A 137 -5.43 -25.45 -21.03
N HIS A 138 -5.35 -26.47 -20.17
CA HIS A 138 -6.39 -27.49 -20.04
C HIS A 138 -7.77 -26.89 -19.70
N MET A 139 -7.81 -25.82 -18.91
CA MET A 139 -9.05 -25.14 -18.51
C MET A 139 -9.64 -24.28 -19.64
N LEU A 140 -8.81 -23.83 -20.58
CA LEU A 140 -9.23 -23.07 -21.77
C LEU A 140 -9.68 -23.98 -22.93
N TYR A 141 -9.19 -25.22 -22.98
CA TYR A 141 -9.52 -26.20 -24.03
C TYR A 141 -10.52 -27.28 -23.57
N SER A 142 -10.92 -27.31 -22.29
CA SER A 142 -11.87 -28.29 -21.75
C SER A 142 -13.35 -27.91 -21.97
N GLU A 143 -13.65 -26.74 -22.53
CA GLU A 143 -15.02 -26.36 -22.93
C GLU A 143 -15.26 -26.46 -24.45
N ILE A 144 -14.43 -27.24 -25.16
CA ILE A 144 -14.69 -27.73 -26.53
C ILE A 144 -14.76 -29.26 -26.47
#